data_AF-A0A5J6JN56-F1
#
_entry.id   AF-A0A5J6JN56-F1
#
_cell.length_a   1.000
_cell.length_b   1.000
_cell.length_c   1.000
_cell.angle_alpha   90.00
_cell.angle_beta   90.00
_cell.angle_gamma   90.00
#
_symmetry.space_group_name_H-M   'P 1'
#
loop_
_entity.id
_entity.type
_entity.pdbx_description
1 polymer ?
#
loop_
_entity_poly.entity_id
_entity_poly.type
_entity_poly.pdbx_seq_one_letter_code
_entity_poly.pdbx_strand_id
1 'polypeptide(L)'
;MERVGDARELVLGYVDALNAVDEATRAAIPSLERLADVVGLVRSRRILSRSGRIGTYSYTVHGAGCRFVGDNGTEVDVDFAADGSEIFDLWRLRRYGLSLPEPLDVTEQDLRTAARSLQSLLTEVRPGWFSAAN
;
A
#
# COMPACT_ATOMS: atom_id res chain seq x y z
N MET A 1 21.96 -9.05 11.28
CA MET A 1 21.14 -10.17 10.78
C MET A 1 19.69 -9.99 11.21
N GLU A 2 19.42 -9.63 12.46
CA GLU A 2 18.06 -9.28 12.96
C GLU A 2 17.39 -8.14 12.17
N ARG A 3 18.06 -6.98 12.01
CA ARG A 3 17.48 -5.81 11.30
C ARG A 3 17.02 -6.04 9.86
N VAL A 4 17.66 -6.96 9.13
CA VAL A 4 17.25 -7.30 7.74
C VAL A 4 16.08 -8.28 7.76
N GLY A 5 16.01 -9.15 8.78
CA GLY A 5 14.83 -9.99 9.03
C GLY A 5 13.60 -9.12 9.34
N ASP A 6 13.74 -8.14 10.23
CA ASP A 6 12.66 -7.22 10.59
C ASP A 6 12.18 -6.41 9.38
N ALA A 7 13.11 -5.92 8.55
CA ALA A 7 12.78 -5.21 7.31
C ALA A 7 12.05 -6.12 6.30
N ARG A 8 12.43 -7.39 6.20
CA ARG A 8 11.77 -8.35 5.30
C ARG A 8 10.34 -8.65 5.76
N GLU A 9 10.14 -8.90 7.05
CA GLU A 9 8.80 -9.12 7.61
C GLU A 9 7.92 -7.87 7.47
N LEU A 10 8.49 -6.67 7.63
CA LEU A 10 7.77 -5.42 7.39
C LEU A 10 7.30 -5.30 5.94
N VAL A 11 8.16 -5.63 4.96
CA VAL A 11 7.78 -5.58 3.54
C VAL A 11 6.67 -6.59 3.22
N LEU A 12 6.75 -7.81 3.77
CA LEU A 12 5.70 -8.82 3.61
C LEU A 12 4.39 -8.35 4.26
N GLY A 13 4.45 -7.83 5.49
CA GLY A 13 3.28 -7.30 6.19
C GLY A 13 2.62 -6.13 5.45
N TYR A 14 3.41 -5.28 4.78
CA TYR A 14 2.86 -4.23 3.92
C TYR A 14 2.08 -4.81 2.72
N VAL A 15 2.62 -5.83 2.06
CA VAL A 15 1.96 -6.50 0.92
C VAL A 15 0.66 -7.17 1.38
N ASP A 16 0.68 -7.88 2.51
CA ASP A 16 -0.50 -8.50 3.09
C ASP A 16 -1.57 -7.46 3.45
N ALA A 17 -1.16 -6.34 4.05
CA ALA A 17 -2.05 -5.24 4.38
C ALA A 17 -2.65 -4.57 3.12
N LEU A 18 -1.87 -4.44 2.05
CA LEU A 18 -2.34 -3.93 0.76
C LEU A 18 -3.38 -4.87 0.13
N ASN A 19 -3.14 -6.18 0.15
CA ASN A 19 -4.11 -7.17 -0.32
C ASN A 19 -5.41 -7.13 0.49
N ALA A 20 -5.31 -7.02 1.83
CA ALA A 20 -6.49 -6.88 2.69
C ALA A 20 -7.27 -5.59 2.41
N VAL A 21 -6.60 -4.50 2.06
CA VAL A 21 -7.25 -3.25 1.61
C VAL A 21 -7.97 -3.46 0.27
N ASP A 22 -7.37 -4.12 -0.71
CA ASP A 22 -8.01 -4.42 -2.00
C ASP A 22 -9.28 -5.26 -1.79
N GLU A 23 -9.17 -6.38 -1.05
CA GLU A 23 -10.30 -7.25 -0.72
C GLU A 23 -11.43 -6.50 -0.02
N ALA A 24 -11.12 -5.72 1.03
CA ALA A 24 -12.11 -4.95 1.77
C ALA A 24 -12.78 -3.88 0.89
N THR A 25 -12.02 -3.24 0.01
CA THR A 25 -12.54 -2.20 -0.88
C THR A 25 -13.48 -2.78 -1.93
N ARG A 26 -13.12 -3.90 -2.55
CA ARG A 26 -13.98 -4.62 -3.49
C ARG A 26 -15.24 -5.17 -2.84
N ALA A 27 -15.15 -5.67 -1.61
CA ALA A 27 -16.31 -6.13 -0.85
C ALA A 27 -17.29 -4.98 -0.54
N ALA A 28 -16.78 -3.79 -0.24
CA ALA A 28 -17.59 -2.61 0.08
C ALA A 28 -18.15 -1.89 -1.17
N ILE A 29 -17.46 -1.99 -2.30
CA ILE A 29 -17.86 -1.39 -3.58
C ILE A 29 -17.89 -2.49 -4.64
N PRO A 30 -18.99 -3.26 -4.77
CA PRO A 30 -19.04 -4.43 -5.66
C PRO A 30 -18.82 -4.12 -7.15
N SER A 31 -18.97 -2.86 -7.57
CA SER A 31 -18.68 -2.41 -8.94
C SER A 31 -17.22 -2.09 -9.19
N LEU A 32 -16.35 -2.22 -8.18
CA LEU A 32 -14.92 -1.94 -8.28
C LEU A 32 -14.20 -3.17 -8.83
N GLU A 33 -13.57 -3.05 -10.00
CA GLU A 33 -12.82 -4.15 -10.60
C GLU A 33 -11.37 -4.20 -10.12
N ARG A 34 -10.81 -3.05 -9.73
CA ARG A 34 -9.43 -2.89 -9.25
C ARG A 34 -9.35 -1.82 -8.16
N LEU A 35 -8.43 -1.94 -7.22
CA LEU A 35 -8.21 -0.91 -6.20
C LEU A 35 -7.93 0.47 -6.82
N ALA A 36 -7.21 0.52 -7.94
CA ALA A 36 -6.92 1.73 -8.70
C ALA A 36 -8.17 2.52 -9.14
N ASP A 37 -9.31 1.85 -9.31
CA ASP A 37 -10.56 2.48 -9.75
C ASP A 37 -11.09 3.50 -8.72
N VAL A 38 -10.69 3.38 -7.45
CA VAL A 38 -11.03 4.35 -6.39
C VAL A 38 -10.64 5.77 -6.79
N VAL A 39 -9.47 5.95 -7.43
CA VAL A 39 -9.01 7.27 -7.90
C VAL A 39 -9.94 7.80 -9.00
N GLY A 40 -10.35 6.94 -9.93
CA GLY A 40 -11.31 7.28 -10.98
C GLY A 40 -12.67 7.70 -10.43
N LEU A 41 -13.19 6.93 -9.47
CA LEU A 41 -14.46 7.21 -8.79
C LEU A 41 -14.43 8.55 -8.05
N VAL A 42 -13.35 8.87 -7.34
CA VAL A 42 -13.18 10.17 -6.68
C VAL A 42 -13.07 11.31 -7.69
N ARG A 43 -12.29 11.13 -8.77
CA ARG A 43 -12.10 12.16 -9.80
C ARG A 43 -13.39 12.47 -10.56
N SER A 44 -14.25 11.47 -10.74
CA SER A 44 -15.58 11.66 -11.34
C SER A 44 -16.50 12.55 -10.49
N ARG A 45 -16.20 12.74 -9.19
CA ARG A 45 -17.01 13.44 -8.17
C ARG A 45 -18.47 12.99 -8.05
N ARG A 46 -18.81 11.82 -8.60
CA ARG A 46 -20.19 11.33 -8.66
C ARG A 46 -20.54 10.39 -7.52
N ILE A 47 -19.56 9.62 -7.03
CA ILE A 47 -19.80 8.48 -6.14
C ILE A 47 -18.97 8.61 -4.85
N LEU A 48 -17.71 9.04 -4.94
CA LEU A 48 -16.82 9.15 -3.78
C LEU A 48 -16.29 10.57 -3.59
N SER A 49 -16.25 11.00 -2.32
CA SER A 49 -15.50 12.18 -1.88
C SER A 49 -13.99 11.89 -1.88
N ARG A 50 -13.15 12.93 -1.86
CA ARG A 50 -11.68 12.76 -1.83
C ARG A 50 -11.19 11.95 -0.63
N SER A 51 -11.91 12.02 0.49
CA SER A 51 -11.71 11.20 1.65
C SER A 51 -13.03 10.65 2.16
N GLY A 52 -12.97 9.53 2.87
CA GLY A 52 -14.15 8.89 3.42
C GLY A 52 -13.80 7.63 4.20
N ARG A 53 -14.78 6.74 4.33
CA ARG A 53 -14.60 5.42 4.93
C ARG A 53 -15.10 4.32 3.99
N ILE A 54 -14.39 3.19 3.99
CA ILE A 54 -14.69 1.97 3.27
C ILE A 54 -14.43 0.83 4.26
N GLY A 55 -15.51 0.21 4.77
CA GLY A 55 -15.42 -0.76 5.86
C GLY A 55 -14.70 -0.20 7.10
N THR A 56 -13.66 -0.92 7.53
CA THR A 56 -12.78 -0.58 8.67
C THR A 56 -11.65 0.38 8.31
N TYR A 57 -11.58 0.85 7.06
CA TYR A 57 -10.55 1.78 6.60
C TYR A 57 -11.14 3.17 6.39
N SER A 58 -10.49 4.18 6.94
CA SER A 58 -10.59 5.52 6.38
C SER A 58 -9.66 5.62 5.17
N TYR A 59 -10.06 6.38 4.14
CA TYR A 59 -9.23 6.58 2.95
C TYR A 59 -9.09 8.06 2.62
N THR A 60 -7.98 8.41 1.95
CA THR A 60 -7.77 9.72 1.36
C THR A 60 -7.04 9.55 0.04
N VAL A 61 -7.70 9.90 -1.07
CA VAL A 61 -7.08 9.93 -2.40
C VAL A 61 -6.16 11.14 -2.53
N HIS A 62 -4.97 10.90 -3.06
CA HIS A 62 -3.95 11.90 -3.36
C HIS A 62 -3.36 11.62 -4.75
N GLY A 63 -2.58 12.55 -5.32
CA GLY A 63 -1.91 12.42 -6.62
C GLY A 63 -2.47 11.36 -7.58
N ALA A 64 -1.73 10.26 -7.70
CA ALA A 64 -2.11 9.05 -8.44
C ALA A 64 -2.39 7.85 -7.50
N GLY A 65 -2.62 8.10 -6.21
CA GLY A 65 -2.68 7.06 -5.19
C GLY A 65 -3.78 7.25 -4.17
N CYS A 66 -3.75 6.40 -3.15
CA CYS A 66 -4.66 6.45 -2.04
C CYS A 66 -3.95 6.01 -0.76
N ARG A 67 -4.21 6.73 0.33
CA ARG A 67 -3.81 6.31 1.66
C ARG A 67 -5.00 5.77 2.40
N PHE A 68 -4.88 4.55 2.89
CA PHE A 68 -5.84 3.87 3.74
C PHE A 68 -5.30 3.83 5.17
N VAL A 69 -6.17 4.04 6.15
CA VAL A 69 -5.83 3.96 7.57
C VAL A 69 -6.87 3.08 8.25
N GLY A 70 -6.42 1.93 8.76
CA GLY A 70 -7.27 1.01 9.51
C GLY A 70 -7.65 1.58 10.88
N ASP A 71 -8.69 1.01 11.51
CA ASP A 71 -9.14 1.44 12.84
C ASP A 71 -8.07 1.27 13.94
N ASN A 72 -7.04 0.44 13.71
CA ASN A 72 -5.87 0.29 14.57
C ASN A 72 -4.77 1.36 14.34
N GLY A 73 -4.97 2.29 13.40
CA GLY A 73 -4.03 3.34 13.05
C GLY A 73 -2.98 2.97 11.99
N THR A 74 -2.92 1.72 11.55
CA THR A 74 -1.98 1.30 10.50
C THR A 74 -2.29 1.98 9.17
N GLU A 75 -1.28 2.63 8.59
CA GLU A 75 -1.34 3.35 7.33
C GLU A 75 -0.82 2.47 6.18
N VAL A 76 -1.65 2.27 5.16
CA VAL A 76 -1.27 1.67 3.88
C VAL A 76 -1.41 2.75 2.81
N ASP A 77 -0.29 3.33 2.39
CA ASP A 77 -0.23 4.29 1.28
C ASP A 77 0.27 3.57 0.04
N VAL A 78 -0.39 3.79 -1.10
CA VAL A 78 -0.08 3.15 -2.39
C VAL A 78 -0.35 4.14 -3.53
N ASP A 79 0.47 4.08 -4.58
CA ASP A 79 0.20 4.75 -5.86
C ASP A 79 -0.25 3.72 -6.90
N PHE A 80 -0.95 4.19 -7.93
CA PHE A 80 -1.34 3.34 -9.05
C PHE A 80 -0.60 3.78 -10.32
N ALA A 81 0.01 2.83 -11.01
CA ALA A 81 0.58 3.05 -12.32
C ALA A 81 -0.52 3.26 -13.39
N ALA A 82 -0.14 3.67 -14.60
CA ALA A 82 -1.09 3.97 -15.66
C ALA A 82 -1.91 2.74 -16.13
N ASP A 83 -1.39 1.54 -15.94
CA ASP A 83 -2.07 0.27 -16.21
C ASP A 83 -2.97 -0.22 -15.05
N GLY A 84 -2.99 0.54 -13.94
CA GLY A 84 -3.75 0.24 -12.74
C GLY A 84 -3.02 -0.64 -11.72
N SER A 85 -1.77 -1.04 -11.97
CA SER A 85 -0.99 -1.80 -10.99
C SER A 85 -0.66 -0.96 -9.75
N GLU A 86 -0.72 -1.61 -8.59
CA GLU A 86 -0.29 -1.05 -7.31
C GLU A 86 1.24 -0.92 -7.29
N ILE A 87 1.72 0.29 -7.03
CA ILE A 87 3.14 0.60 -6.90
C ILE A 87 3.44 1.36 -5.61
N PHE A 88 4.57 1.06 -5.01
CA PHE A 88 4.99 1.67 -3.75
C PHE A 88 6.51 1.82 -3.70
N ASP A 89 6.98 2.77 -2.88
CA ASP A 89 8.39 3.07 -2.69
C ASP A 89 8.85 2.80 -1.27
N LEU A 90 10.15 2.94 -1.04
CA LEU A 90 10.76 2.75 0.28
C LEU A 90 10.22 3.73 1.33
N TRP A 91 9.77 4.92 0.90
CA TRP A 91 9.15 5.89 1.81
C TRP A 91 7.80 5.40 2.33
N ARG A 92 6.94 4.85 1.47
CA ARG A 92 5.66 4.23 1.86
C ARG A 92 5.85 3.02 2.77
N LEU A 93 6.84 2.17 2.50
CA LEU A 93 7.19 1.05 3.38
C LEU A 93 7.61 1.53 4.77
N ARG A 94 8.48 2.55 4.85
CA ARG A 94 8.89 3.13 6.14
C ARG A 94 7.71 3.76 6.88
N ARG A 95 6.81 4.45 6.16
CA ARG A 95 5.57 5.02 6.74
C ARG A 95 4.67 3.94 7.32
N TYR A 96 4.48 2.84 6.61
CA TYR A 96 3.74 1.68 7.11
C TYR A 96 4.36 1.15 8.40
N GLY A 97 5.67 0.90 8.43
CA GLY A 97 6.38 0.42 9.63
C GLY A 97 6.20 1.34 10.85
N LEU A 98 6.28 2.65 10.64
CA LEU A 98 6.08 3.66 11.70
C LEU A 98 4.62 3.77 12.18
N SER A 99 3.66 3.29 11.39
CA SER A 99 2.22 3.34 11.71
C SER A 99 1.70 2.09 12.42
N LEU A 100 2.52 1.05 12.55
CA LEU A 100 2.15 -0.17 13.25
C LEU A 100 1.88 0.10 14.73
N PRO A 101 1.02 -0.69 15.40
CA PRO A 101 0.78 -0.57 16.84
C PRO A 101 2.07 -0.65 17.67
N GLU A 102 3.03 -1.46 17.20
CA GLU A 102 4.42 -1.46 17.65
C GLU A 102 5.28 -0.91 16.49
N PRO A 103 5.64 0.38 16.51
CA PRO A 103 6.34 1.00 15.40
C PRO A 103 7.71 0.38 15.14
N LEU A 104 7.98 0.08 13.88
CA LEU A 104 9.25 -0.44 13.41
C LEU A 104 9.91 0.58 12.47
N ASP A 105 10.98 1.23 12.94
CA ASP A 105 11.78 2.16 12.13
C ASP A 105 13.01 1.45 11.56
N VAL A 106 12.93 1.11 10.27
CA VAL A 106 14.01 0.49 9.50
C VAL A 106 14.64 1.49 8.54
N THR A 107 15.93 1.31 8.26
CA THR A 107 16.61 2.21 7.34
C THR A 107 16.16 1.97 5.90
N GLU A 108 16.26 3.01 5.05
CA GLU A 108 15.98 2.87 3.62
C GLU A 108 16.86 1.79 2.97
N GLN A 109 18.10 1.62 3.45
CA GLN A 109 19.01 0.60 2.94
C GLN A 109 18.58 -0.82 3.33
N ASP A 110 18.07 -1.00 4.56
CA ASP A 110 17.51 -2.28 5.00
C ASP A 110 16.25 -2.62 4.19
N LEU A 111 15.35 -1.66 3.99
CA LEU A 111 14.16 -1.82 3.15
C LEU A 111 14.50 -2.17 1.70
N ARG A 112 15.49 -1.48 1.11
CA ARG A 112 15.96 -1.78 -0.25
C ARG A 112 16.52 -3.19 -0.35
N THR A 113 17.32 -3.60 0.63
CA THR A 113 17.89 -4.96 0.70
C THR A 113 16.79 -6.00 0.83
N ALA A 114 15.83 -5.75 1.74
CA ALA A 114 14.69 -6.63 1.99
C ALA A 114 13.80 -6.77 0.74
N ALA A 115 13.37 -5.67 0.13
CA ALA A 115 12.52 -5.69 -1.06
C ALA A 115 13.18 -6.43 -2.22
N ARG A 116 14.50 -6.23 -2.45
CA ARG A 116 15.25 -6.96 -3.48
C ARG A 116 15.42 -8.44 -3.17
N SER A 117 15.50 -8.83 -1.89
CA SER A 117 15.52 -10.24 -1.50
C SER A 117 14.20 -10.97 -1.80
N LEU A 118 13.11 -10.21 -1.98
CA LEU A 118 11.76 -10.71 -2.29
C LEU A 118 11.44 -10.64 -3.79
N GLN A 119 12.43 -10.68 -4.68
CA GLN A 119 12.24 -10.57 -6.14
C GLN A 119 11.31 -11.64 -6.77
N SER A 120 11.02 -12.74 -6.07
CA SER A 120 10.00 -13.71 -6.49
C SER A 120 8.56 -13.26 -6.21
N LEU A 121 8.39 -12.28 -5.32
CA LEU A 121 7.10 -11.71 -4.90
C LEU A 121 6.95 -10.25 -5.31
N LEU A 122 8.05 -9.53 -5.52
CA LEU A 122 8.07 -8.11 -5.85
C LEU A 122 8.83 -7.85 -7.13
N THR A 123 8.29 -7.00 -8.00
CA THR A 123 8.99 -6.50 -9.19
C THR A 123 9.43 -5.06 -8.97
N GLU A 124 10.73 -4.77 -9.10
CA GLU A 124 11.25 -3.39 -9.07
C GLU A 124 10.94 -2.71 -10.43
N VAL A 125 9.89 -1.90 -10.49
CA VAL A 125 9.38 -1.27 -11.73
C VAL A 125 10.20 -0.04 -12.15
N ARG A 126 10.86 0.60 -11.20
CA ARG A 126 11.90 1.63 -11.38
C ARG A 126 12.74 1.71 -10.09
N PRO A 127 13.94 2.32 -10.10
CA PRO A 127 14.81 2.31 -8.93
C PRO A 127 14.11 2.75 -7.63
N GLY A 128 14.01 1.85 -6.66
CA GLY A 128 13.36 2.08 -5.36
C GLY A 128 11.84 2.04 -5.34
N TRP A 129 11.20 1.62 -6.44
CA TRP A 129 9.75 1.43 -6.55
C TRP A 129 9.44 -0.01 -6.94
N PHE A 130 8.44 -0.57 -6.27
CA PHE A 130 8.07 -1.97 -6.36
C PHE A 130 6.58 -2.12 -6.64
N SER A 131 6.23 -3.23 -7.26
CA SER A 131 4.86 -3.73 -7.38
C SER A 131 4.83 -5.16 -6.85
N ALA A 132 3.71 -5.58 -6.26
CA ALA A 132 3.50 -6.98 -5.91
C ALA A 132 3.31 -7.80 -7.21
N ALA A 133 3.94 -8.96 -7.28
CA ALA A 133 3.69 -9.91 -8.36
C ALA A 133 2.32 -10.55 -8.13
N ASN A 134 1.41 -10.39 -9.11
CA ASN A 134 0.13 -11.11 -9.18
C ASN A 134 0.32 -12.58 -9.58
#